data_AF-A0A2E4BBA9-F1
#
_entry.id   AF-A0A2E4BBA9-F1
#
_cell.length_a   1.000
_cell.length_b   1.000
_cell.length_c   1.000
_cell.angle_alpha   90.00
_cell.angle_beta   90.00
_cell.angle_gamma   90.00
#
_symmetry.space_group_name_H-M   'P 1'
#
loop_
_entity.id
_entity.type
_entity.pdbx_description
1 polymer ?
#
loop_
_entity_poly.entity_id
_entity_poly.type
_entity_poly.pdbx_seq_one_letter_code
_entity_poly.pdbx_strand_id
1 'polypeptide(L)'
;MHTMAAVTMTAQQTRISHASSVDSSPSTRSMHPNAPPGHDHQSQTRRLVRRLAEAVPAPGSGLTLPLNLHAIGARCTNAYYAPKRFAAVQLAFNNPRCRVLVFHTGRLVGTGCSGPMAARMAILKAARQLAVEAKVHVHIRKFSVINQVGAVSIDAKLNCDAFASTHSATSHYDRASFVGLAWRPGGESICCEIYSTGKANLPGSTRQRDLLCSFSRMVSELLRHSDKPEMCERIPERLRLCHRPQAVTRDDAPVVPHSRASVSLGKRSLNAVNDLFAADGEWALGPLNAVSVDELEQADDEDLLELAGF
;
A
#
# COMPACT_ATOMS: atom_id res chain seq x y z
N MET A 1 -2.74 34.31 1.31
CA MET A 1 -3.71 33.67 2.22
C MET A 1 -4.10 32.33 1.63
N HIS A 2 -3.99 31.27 2.42
CA HIS A 2 -3.96 29.88 2.02
C HIS A 2 -5.28 29.37 1.42
N THR A 3 -5.19 28.58 0.34
CA THR A 3 -6.29 27.71 -0.10
C THR A 3 -5.73 26.31 -0.31
N MET A 4 -5.84 25.48 0.73
CA MET A 4 -5.59 24.04 0.67
C MET A 4 -6.69 23.38 -0.15
N ALA A 5 -6.33 22.67 -1.23
CA ALA A 5 -7.28 21.87 -2.00
C ALA A 5 -7.57 20.55 -1.27
N ALA A 6 -8.84 20.38 -0.90
CA ALA A 6 -9.39 19.22 -0.21
C ALA A 6 -9.57 18.00 -1.15
N VAL A 7 -9.52 16.82 -0.54
CA VAL A 7 -9.26 15.50 -1.15
C VAL A 7 -10.24 14.52 -0.46
N THR A 8 -11.31 14.07 -1.15
CA THR A 8 -12.39 13.18 -0.57
C THR A 8 -12.54 11.85 -1.30
N MET A 9 -12.84 10.73 -0.64
CA MET A 9 -12.78 9.36 -1.21
C MET A 9 -14.19 8.87 -1.51
N THR A 10 -14.33 8.09 -2.57
CA THR A 10 -15.28 6.96 -2.66
C THR A 10 -14.54 5.62 -2.76
N ALA A 11 -15.16 4.56 -2.25
CA ALA A 11 -14.59 3.21 -2.11
C ALA A 11 -15.19 2.25 -3.15
N GLN A 12 -14.35 1.50 -3.88
CA GLN A 12 -14.80 0.30 -4.60
C GLN A 12 -13.84 -0.89 -4.40
N GLN A 13 -14.45 -2.06 -4.46
CA GLN A 13 -14.07 -3.34 -3.87
C GLN A 13 -13.79 -4.33 -5.02
N THR A 14 -12.59 -4.90 -5.10
CA THR A 14 -12.24 -5.89 -6.11
C THR A 14 -12.78 -7.28 -5.74
N ARG A 15 -13.67 -7.83 -6.57
CA ARG A 15 -13.97 -9.26 -6.67
C ARG A 15 -12.98 -9.90 -7.65
N ILE A 16 -12.51 -11.12 -7.36
CA ILE A 16 -11.80 -12.01 -8.28
C ILE A 16 -12.73 -13.19 -8.55
N SER A 17 -13.01 -13.49 -9.82
CA SER A 17 -13.61 -14.74 -10.29
C SER A 17 -12.78 -15.31 -11.44
N HIS A 18 -12.39 -16.57 -11.33
CA HIS A 18 -11.76 -17.34 -12.42
C HIS A 18 -12.82 -17.90 -13.37
N ALA A 19 -12.44 -17.98 -14.64
CA ALA A 19 -13.22 -18.40 -15.79
C ALA A 19 -13.32 -19.93 -15.97
N SER A 20 -14.38 -20.36 -16.64
CA SER A 20 -14.45 -21.62 -17.40
C SER A 20 -15.14 -21.36 -18.76
N SER A 21 -14.75 -22.16 -19.75
CA SER A 21 -14.83 -21.97 -21.20
C SER A 21 -16.19 -22.19 -21.89
N VAL A 22 -16.47 -21.30 -22.86
CA VAL A 22 -16.97 -21.46 -24.25
C VAL A 22 -18.03 -22.52 -24.58
N ASP A 23 -19.22 -22.07 -25.06
CA ASP A 23 -19.75 -22.45 -26.39
C ASP A 23 -20.82 -21.48 -26.96
N SER A 24 -20.76 -21.34 -28.29
CA SER A 24 -21.76 -20.99 -29.33
C SER A 24 -22.59 -19.66 -29.36
N SER A 25 -22.62 -19.11 -30.59
CA SER A 25 -23.05 -17.79 -31.14
C SER A 25 -24.56 -17.67 -31.54
N PRO A 26 -25.03 -16.65 -32.32
CA PRO A 26 -25.13 -15.20 -32.08
C PRO A 26 -26.56 -14.63 -32.36
N SER A 27 -26.99 -13.50 -31.77
CA SER A 27 -28.02 -12.60 -32.37
C SER A 27 -28.20 -11.22 -31.71
N THR A 28 -28.18 -10.18 -32.57
CA THR A 28 -29.01 -8.94 -32.62
C THR A 28 -29.02 -7.88 -31.49
N ARG A 29 -28.35 -6.74 -31.79
CA ARG A 29 -28.84 -5.34 -31.87
C ARG A 29 -29.88 -4.85 -30.82
N SER A 30 -29.53 -3.81 -30.03
CA SER A 30 -30.19 -2.48 -30.01
C SER A 30 -30.08 -1.69 -28.67
N MET A 31 -29.59 -0.44 -28.81
CA MET A 31 -29.97 0.81 -28.14
C MET A 31 -29.84 1.06 -26.62
N HIS A 32 -28.93 1.99 -26.31
CA HIS A 32 -29.00 3.00 -25.23
C HIS A 32 -30.19 3.97 -25.45
N PRO A 33 -30.78 4.60 -24.40
CA PRO A 33 -30.19 5.82 -23.81
C PRO A 33 -30.45 6.04 -22.29
N ASN A 34 -29.87 7.15 -21.80
CA ASN A 34 -30.03 7.83 -20.50
C ASN A 34 -29.15 7.41 -19.32
N ALA A 35 -28.01 8.11 -19.22
CA ALA A 35 -27.32 8.40 -17.97
C ALA A 35 -27.82 9.74 -17.38
N PRO A 36 -28.06 9.86 -16.07
CA PRO A 36 -28.33 11.14 -15.42
C PRO A 36 -27.00 11.90 -15.12
N PRO A 37 -27.05 13.23 -14.96
CA PRO A 37 -25.85 14.06 -14.86
C PRO A 37 -25.30 14.15 -13.43
N GLY A 38 -23.96 14.23 -13.34
CA GLY A 38 -23.20 15.04 -12.39
C GLY A 38 -23.35 14.79 -10.89
N HIS A 39 -22.41 14.03 -10.31
CA HIS A 39 -22.01 14.25 -8.91
C HIS A 39 -20.49 14.12 -8.76
N ASP A 40 -19.89 15.21 -8.29
CA ASP A 40 -18.47 15.42 -8.01
C ASP A 40 -17.82 14.23 -7.29
N HIS A 41 -16.77 13.68 -7.89
CA HIS A 41 -15.86 12.74 -7.24
C HIS A 41 -14.57 13.46 -6.91
N GLN A 42 -14.56 14.09 -5.73
CA GLN A 42 -13.33 14.34 -5.00
C GLN A 42 -12.54 13.01 -4.95
N SER A 43 -11.20 13.08 -5.05
CA SER A 43 -10.29 11.92 -5.09
C SER A 43 -9.38 11.93 -3.87
N GLN A 44 -9.63 11.06 -2.89
CA GLN A 44 -8.84 11.02 -1.67
C GLN A 44 -7.61 10.14 -1.83
N THR A 45 -6.52 10.54 -1.20
CA THR A 45 -5.28 9.75 -1.18
C THR A 45 -5.47 8.67 -0.13
N ARG A 46 -5.71 7.43 -0.55
CA ARG A 46 -5.93 6.32 0.37
C ARG A 46 -4.62 5.63 0.69
N ARG A 47 -4.28 5.60 1.97
CA ARG A 47 -3.13 4.84 2.47
C ARG A 47 -3.63 3.50 2.98
N LEU A 48 -3.07 2.42 2.46
CA LEU A 48 -3.31 1.09 3.02
C LEU A 48 -2.07 0.69 3.81
N VAL A 49 -2.25 0.50 5.11
CA VAL A 49 -1.18 0.05 6.00
C VAL A 49 -1.41 -1.40 6.37
N ARG A 50 -0.32 -2.19 6.31
CA ARG A 50 -0.21 -3.51 6.92
C ARG A 50 0.66 -3.40 8.16
N ARG A 51 0.09 -3.70 9.33
CA ARG A 51 0.83 -3.77 10.59
C ARG A 51 0.84 -5.18 11.15
N LEU A 52 1.97 -5.57 11.71
CA LEU A 52 2.12 -6.75 12.55
C LEU A 52 1.98 -6.35 14.00
N ALA A 53 1.32 -7.20 14.78
CA ALA A 53 1.55 -7.30 16.20
C ALA A 53 1.85 -8.75 16.57
N GLU A 54 2.71 -8.91 17.56
CA GLU A 54 3.04 -10.22 18.13
C GLU A 54 2.14 -10.45 19.35
N ALA A 55 1.20 -11.38 19.29
CA ALA A 55 0.42 -11.75 20.47
C ALA A 55 1.03 -12.98 21.14
N VAL A 56 1.25 -12.90 22.45
CA VAL A 56 1.75 -13.99 23.28
C VAL A 56 0.63 -14.45 24.21
N PRO A 57 0.47 -15.74 24.53
CA PRO A 57 -0.51 -16.16 25.52
C PRO A 57 -0.43 -15.37 26.82
N ALA A 58 -1.58 -14.92 27.35
CA ALA A 58 -1.61 -14.18 28.61
C ALA A 58 -1.17 -15.10 29.77
N PRO A 59 -0.28 -14.63 30.68
CA PRO A 59 0.13 -15.43 31.84
C PRO A 59 -1.08 -15.90 32.65
N GLY A 60 -1.09 -17.17 33.08
CA GLY A 60 -2.19 -17.73 33.88
C GLY A 60 -3.46 -18.09 33.10
N SER A 61 -3.56 -17.80 31.80
CA SER A 61 -4.75 -18.11 30.98
C SER A 61 -4.91 -19.58 30.59
N GLY A 62 -3.88 -20.41 30.80
CA GLY A 62 -3.85 -21.79 30.31
C GLY A 62 -3.75 -21.94 28.79
N LEU A 63 -3.66 -20.84 28.04
CA LEU A 63 -3.52 -20.84 26.58
C LEU A 63 -2.10 -21.24 26.16
N THR A 64 -1.99 -22.18 25.22
CA THR A 64 -0.72 -22.58 24.61
C THR A 64 -0.75 -22.35 23.11
N LEU A 65 0.43 -22.09 22.53
CA LEU A 65 0.60 -22.06 21.08
C LEU A 65 0.87 -23.49 20.58
N PRO A 66 0.43 -23.85 19.36
CA PRO A 66 -0.28 -23.01 18.39
C PRO A 66 -1.77 -22.79 18.73
N LEU A 67 -2.32 -21.63 18.33
CA LEU A 67 -3.74 -21.33 18.46
C LEU A 67 -4.60 -22.29 17.61
N ASN A 68 -5.71 -22.74 18.17
CA ASN A 68 -6.71 -23.52 17.43
C ASN A 68 -7.55 -22.60 16.54
N LEU A 69 -7.10 -22.42 15.29
CA LEU A 69 -7.77 -21.55 14.31
C LEU A 69 -9.18 -22.02 13.92
N HIS A 70 -9.45 -23.33 13.96
CA HIS A 70 -10.77 -23.85 13.66
C HIS A 70 -11.77 -23.45 14.74
N ALA A 71 -11.35 -23.51 16.00
CA ALA A 71 -12.14 -23.09 17.14
C ALA A 71 -12.41 -21.58 17.13
N ILE A 72 -11.39 -20.77 16.79
CA ILE A 72 -11.54 -19.32 16.63
C ILE A 72 -12.50 -18.99 15.48
N GLY A 73 -12.31 -19.59 14.31
CA GLY A 73 -13.16 -19.34 13.14
C GLY A 73 -14.62 -19.75 13.33
N ALA A 74 -14.89 -20.76 14.16
CA ALA A 74 -16.25 -21.21 14.48
C ALA A 74 -16.95 -20.35 15.55
N ARG A 75 -16.19 -19.75 16.47
CA ARG A 75 -16.76 -18.98 17.59
C ARG A 75 -16.83 -17.48 17.33
N CYS A 76 -15.87 -16.93 16.59
CA CYS A 76 -15.80 -15.50 16.41
C CYS A 76 -16.80 -14.98 15.37
N THR A 77 -17.50 -13.90 15.70
CA THR A 77 -18.38 -13.19 14.79
C THR A 77 -17.58 -12.52 13.65
N ASN A 78 -18.15 -12.45 12.45
CA ASN A 78 -17.47 -11.88 11.27
C ASN A 78 -16.10 -12.52 10.96
N ALA A 79 -15.90 -13.77 11.35
CA ALA A 79 -14.70 -14.55 11.05
C ALA A 79 -14.87 -15.34 9.75
N TYR A 80 -13.81 -15.36 8.94
CA TYR A 80 -13.68 -16.23 7.77
C TYR A 80 -12.44 -17.10 7.90
N TYR A 81 -12.61 -18.42 7.86
CA TYR A 81 -11.52 -19.38 7.93
C TYR A 81 -11.65 -20.44 6.84
N ALA A 82 -10.64 -20.51 5.97
CA ALA A 82 -10.58 -21.47 4.87
C ALA A 82 -9.16 -22.07 4.80
N PRO A 83 -8.83 -23.08 5.63
CA PRO A 83 -7.45 -23.57 5.81
C PRO A 83 -6.79 -24.05 4.52
N LYS A 84 -7.58 -24.61 3.58
CA LYS A 84 -7.08 -25.03 2.26
C LYS A 84 -6.67 -23.85 1.35
N ARG A 85 -7.21 -22.65 1.61
CA ARG A 85 -6.94 -21.44 0.81
C ARG A 85 -5.92 -20.53 1.49
N PHE A 86 -5.97 -20.41 2.81
CA PHE A 86 -5.14 -19.49 3.56
C PHE A 86 -5.01 -19.91 5.03
N ALA A 87 -3.78 -19.93 5.55
CA ALA A 87 -3.44 -20.45 6.88
C ALA A 87 -3.64 -19.43 8.02
N ALA A 88 -4.74 -18.65 7.97
CA ALA A 88 -5.11 -17.69 9.00
C ALA A 88 -6.63 -17.46 9.04
N VAL A 89 -7.16 -17.13 10.22
CA VAL A 89 -8.53 -16.64 10.37
C VAL A 89 -8.55 -15.16 10.01
N GLN A 90 -9.57 -14.72 9.26
CA GLN A 90 -9.77 -13.32 8.90
C GLN A 90 -10.95 -12.77 9.70
N LEU A 91 -10.70 -11.80 10.59
CA LEU A 91 -11.73 -11.06 11.31
C LEU A 91 -11.99 -9.73 10.57
N ALA A 92 -13.25 -9.42 10.28
CA ALA A 92 -13.64 -8.19 9.60
C ALA A 92 -14.25 -7.16 10.57
N PHE A 93 -13.73 -5.94 10.53
CA PHE A 93 -14.20 -4.81 11.35
C PHE A 93 -14.70 -3.67 10.47
N ASN A 94 -15.74 -2.97 10.92
CA ASN A 94 -16.32 -1.82 10.23
C ASN A 94 -15.83 -0.48 10.77
N ASN A 95 -15.50 -0.40 12.06
CA ASN A 95 -14.97 0.81 12.70
C ASN A 95 -13.74 0.48 13.57
N PRO A 96 -12.52 0.66 13.04
CA PRO A 96 -12.18 1.13 11.68
C PRO A 96 -12.43 0.04 10.63
N ARG A 97 -12.75 0.43 9.38
CA ARG A 97 -12.97 -0.53 8.28
C ARG A 97 -11.67 -1.22 7.90
N CYS A 98 -11.49 -2.46 8.33
CA CYS A 98 -10.25 -3.21 8.14
C CYS A 98 -10.47 -4.73 8.31
N ARG A 99 -9.40 -5.51 8.10
CA ARG A 99 -9.36 -6.93 8.46
C ARG A 99 -8.14 -7.25 9.31
N VAL A 100 -8.33 -8.07 10.33
CA VAL A 100 -7.23 -8.62 11.13
C VAL A 100 -7.07 -10.10 10.80
N LEU A 101 -5.84 -10.49 10.48
CA LEU A 101 -5.46 -11.88 10.23
C LEU A 101 -4.89 -12.48 11.52
N VAL A 102 -5.45 -13.61 11.96
CA VAL A 102 -5.00 -14.36 13.14
C VAL A 102 -4.30 -15.63 12.69
N PHE A 103 -3.00 -15.73 12.99
CA PHE A 103 -2.19 -16.91 12.66
C PHE A 103 -2.11 -17.88 13.84
N HIS A 104 -1.90 -19.17 13.53
CA HIS A 104 -1.73 -20.20 14.57
C HIS A 104 -0.53 -19.92 15.47
N THR A 105 0.42 -19.09 15.03
CA THR A 105 1.59 -18.65 15.79
C THR A 105 1.29 -17.59 16.86
N GLY A 106 0.05 -17.08 16.94
CA GLY A 106 -0.29 -15.93 17.78
C GLY A 106 -0.01 -14.57 17.13
N ARG A 107 0.58 -14.53 15.94
CA ARG A 107 0.76 -13.26 15.21
C ARG A 107 -0.59 -12.72 14.73
N LEU A 108 -0.78 -11.41 14.89
CA LEU A 108 -1.92 -10.66 14.38
C LEU A 108 -1.46 -9.68 13.30
N VAL A 109 -2.14 -9.66 12.16
CA VAL A 109 -1.83 -8.72 11.07
C VAL A 109 -3.05 -7.89 10.72
N GLY A 110 -3.02 -6.59 11.02
CA GLY A 110 -4.01 -5.62 10.57
C GLY A 110 -3.75 -5.25 9.12
N THR A 111 -4.75 -5.41 8.25
CA THR A 111 -4.69 -5.11 6.82
C THR A 111 -5.86 -4.23 6.38
N GLY A 112 -5.65 -3.46 5.31
CA GLY A 112 -6.68 -2.56 4.77
C GLY A 112 -6.96 -1.34 5.64
N CYS A 113 -6.09 -1.05 6.61
CA CYS A 113 -6.25 0.04 7.55
C CYS A 113 -5.86 1.36 6.87
N SER A 114 -6.63 2.43 7.15
CA SER A 114 -6.39 3.78 6.63
C SER A 114 -5.09 4.41 7.15
N GLY A 115 -4.51 3.84 8.21
CA GLY A 115 -3.28 4.33 8.80
C GLY A 115 -2.79 3.46 9.95
N PRO A 116 -1.63 3.83 10.52
CA PRO A 116 -1.07 3.22 11.73
C PRO A 116 -2.04 3.04 12.89
N MET A 117 -2.80 4.09 13.21
CA MET A 117 -3.65 4.12 14.40
C MET A 117 -4.89 3.26 14.24
N ALA A 118 -5.54 3.33 13.08
CA ALA A 118 -6.61 2.42 12.72
C ALA A 118 -6.15 0.95 12.79
N ALA A 119 -4.92 0.65 12.36
CA ALA A 119 -4.39 -0.72 12.45
C ALA A 119 -4.15 -1.17 13.90
N ARG A 120 -3.66 -0.28 14.77
CA ARG A 120 -3.46 -0.57 16.20
C ARG A 120 -4.80 -0.84 16.88
N MET A 121 -5.78 0.04 16.68
CA MET A 121 -7.14 -0.09 17.21
C MET A 121 -7.81 -1.40 16.74
N ALA A 122 -7.69 -1.73 15.46
CA ALA A 122 -8.22 -2.99 14.91
C ALA A 122 -7.63 -4.22 15.58
N ILE A 123 -6.31 -4.22 15.84
CA ILE A 123 -5.62 -5.33 16.51
C ILE A 123 -6.09 -5.44 17.97
N LEU A 124 -6.30 -4.34 18.69
CA LEU A 124 -6.85 -4.35 20.04
C LEU A 124 -8.29 -4.87 20.06
N LYS A 125 -9.14 -4.43 19.13
CA LYS A 125 -10.51 -4.96 18.96
C LYS A 125 -10.51 -6.46 18.66
N ALA A 126 -9.57 -6.93 17.84
CA ALA A 126 -9.41 -8.37 17.58
C ALA A 126 -8.96 -9.14 18.82
N ALA A 127 -8.03 -8.59 19.62
CA ALA A 127 -7.59 -9.23 20.87
C ALA A 127 -8.76 -9.37 21.87
N ARG A 128 -9.56 -8.30 22.04
CA ARG A 128 -10.78 -8.33 22.86
C ARG A 128 -11.79 -9.36 22.35
N GLN A 129 -12.04 -9.39 21.04
CA GLN A 129 -12.97 -10.34 20.43
C GLN A 129 -12.52 -11.81 20.63
N LEU A 130 -11.22 -12.09 20.49
CA LEU A 130 -10.65 -13.41 20.74
C LEU A 130 -10.85 -13.87 22.19
N ALA A 131 -10.71 -12.96 23.15
CA ALA A 131 -10.92 -13.23 24.56
C ALA A 131 -12.40 -13.56 24.85
N VAL A 132 -13.30 -12.64 24.50
CA VAL A 132 -14.73 -12.74 24.83
C VAL A 132 -15.41 -13.91 24.10
N GLU A 133 -15.18 -14.04 22.79
CA GLU A 133 -15.92 -14.99 21.96
C GLU A 133 -15.24 -16.36 21.89
N ALA A 134 -13.91 -16.39 21.91
CA ALA A 134 -13.14 -17.62 21.72
C ALA A 134 -12.40 -18.11 22.96
N LYS A 135 -12.45 -17.40 24.10
CA LYS A 135 -11.67 -17.70 25.32
C LYS A 135 -10.16 -17.80 25.03
N VAL A 136 -9.69 -17.00 24.08
CA VAL A 136 -8.29 -16.93 23.66
C VAL A 136 -7.71 -15.64 24.23
N HIS A 137 -7.14 -15.73 25.42
CA HIS A 137 -6.56 -14.59 26.12
C HIS A 137 -5.11 -14.39 25.66
N VAL A 138 -4.89 -13.35 24.84
CA VAL A 138 -3.57 -13.01 24.30
C VAL A 138 -3.15 -11.61 24.73
N HIS A 139 -1.85 -11.47 24.93
CA HIS A 139 -1.21 -10.25 25.31
C HIS A 139 -0.46 -9.68 24.11
N ILE A 140 -0.80 -8.46 23.70
CA ILE A 140 -0.21 -7.88 22.49
C ILE A 140 1.12 -7.22 22.81
N ARG A 141 2.17 -7.65 22.11
CA ARG A 141 3.52 -7.11 22.16
C ARG A 141 3.92 -6.61 20.78
N LYS A 142 4.80 -5.61 20.76
CA LYS A 142 5.51 -5.10 19.56
C LYS A 142 4.60 -4.82 18.35
N PHE A 143 4.24 -3.56 18.16
CA PHE A 143 3.52 -3.11 16.97
C PHE A 143 4.51 -2.59 15.92
N SER A 144 4.54 -3.23 14.75
CA SER A 144 5.40 -2.79 13.65
C SER A 144 4.62 -2.60 12.35
N VAL A 145 5.04 -1.62 11.56
CA VAL A 145 4.59 -1.52 10.17
C VAL A 145 5.40 -2.51 9.35
N ILE A 146 4.72 -3.43 8.67
CA ILE A 146 5.40 -4.32 7.71
C ILE A 146 5.36 -3.73 6.31
N ASN A 147 4.26 -3.05 5.95
CA ASN A 147 4.12 -2.49 4.61
C ASN A 147 3.15 -1.31 4.61
N GLN A 148 3.41 -0.36 3.71
CA GLN A 148 2.50 0.71 3.36
C GLN A 148 2.35 0.74 1.84
N VAL A 149 1.13 0.96 1.39
CA VAL A 149 0.82 1.19 -0.01
C VAL A 149 0.22 2.58 -0.12
N GLY A 150 0.90 3.46 -0.85
CA GLY A 150 0.35 4.74 -1.25
C GLY A 150 -0.54 4.57 -2.48
N ALA A 151 -1.71 5.20 -2.50
CA ALA A 151 -2.50 5.35 -3.71
C ALA A 151 -2.46 6.82 -4.13
N VAL A 152 -2.05 7.09 -5.36
CA VAL A 152 -1.85 8.45 -5.89
C VAL A 152 -2.45 8.57 -7.28
N SER A 153 -2.59 9.80 -7.77
CA SER A 153 -2.92 10.11 -9.16
C SER A 153 -1.97 11.20 -9.65
N ILE A 154 -1.45 11.06 -10.87
CA ILE A 154 -0.67 12.13 -11.53
C ILE A 154 -1.56 13.16 -12.23
N ASP A 155 -2.89 13.00 -12.18
CA ASP A 155 -3.87 13.86 -12.85
C ASP A 155 -3.62 14.05 -14.37
N ALA A 156 -3.10 13.00 -15.01
CA ALA A 156 -2.80 12.94 -16.44
C ALA A 156 -2.94 11.49 -16.92
N LYS A 157 -3.33 11.27 -18.16
CA LYS A 157 -3.36 9.93 -18.76
C LYS A 157 -1.95 9.54 -19.19
N LEU A 158 -1.53 8.32 -18.83
CA LEU A 158 -0.20 7.80 -19.18
C LEU A 158 -0.28 6.97 -20.46
N ASN A 159 0.62 7.23 -21.41
CA ASN A 159 0.89 6.31 -22.51
C ASN A 159 1.82 5.18 -22.02
N CYS A 160 1.22 4.13 -21.45
CA CYS A 160 1.97 2.99 -20.89
C CYS A 160 2.83 2.27 -21.92
N ASP A 161 2.35 2.15 -23.17
CA ASP A 161 3.08 1.48 -24.25
C ASP A 161 4.38 2.24 -24.58
N ALA A 162 4.28 3.58 -24.75
CA ALA A 162 5.45 4.42 -24.98
C ALA A 162 6.40 4.43 -23.77
N PHE A 163 5.86 4.54 -22.55
CA PHE A 163 6.68 4.51 -21.34
C PHE A 163 7.45 3.19 -21.19
N ALA A 164 6.78 2.06 -21.41
CA ALA A 164 7.39 0.72 -21.32
C ALA A 164 8.48 0.51 -22.37
N SER A 165 8.28 1.03 -23.59
CA SER A 165 9.30 0.98 -24.63
C SER A 165 10.57 1.72 -24.22
N THR A 166 10.41 2.96 -23.73
CA THR A 166 11.51 3.81 -23.25
C THR A 166 12.23 3.23 -22.03
N HIS A 167 11.49 2.65 -21.08
CA HIS A 167 12.00 2.16 -19.79
C HIS A 167 12.01 0.63 -19.70
N SER A 168 12.19 -0.07 -20.82
CA SER A 168 12.06 -1.53 -20.91
C SER A 168 12.94 -2.32 -19.93
N ALA A 169 14.10 -1.76 -19.53
CA ALA A 169 14.99 -2.38 -18.57
C ALA A 169 14.49 -2.33 -17.11
N THR A 170 13.55 -1.44 -16.78
CA THR A 170 13.10 -1.19 -15.39
C THR A 170 11.58 -1.22 -15.22
N SER A 171 10.85 -1.42 -16.31
CA SER A 171 9.39 -1.48 -16.33
C SER A 171 8.89 -2.83 -16.86
N HIS A 172 7.76 -3.26 -16.33
CA HIS A 172 7.04 -4.45 -16.76
C HIS A 172 5.62 -4.04 -17.12
N TYR A 173 5.24 -4.26 -18.37
CA TYR A 173 3.91 -4.00 -18.87
C TYR A 173 3.50 -5.11 -19.84
N ASP A 174 2.61 -5.98 -19.37
CA ASP A 174 1.97 -7.02 -20.17
C ASP A 174 0.46 -6.92 -19.96
N ARG A 175 -0.21 -6.33 -20.96
CA ARG A 175 -1.65 -6.03 -20.92
C ARG A 175 -2.51 -7.29 -20.79
N ALA A 176 -2.00 -8.46 -21.17
CA ALA A 176 -2.73 -9.72 -21.06
C ALA A 176 -2.75 -10.22 -19.60
N SER A 177 -1.63 -10.08 -18.89
CA SER A 177 -1.48 -10.53 -17.50
C SER A 177 -1.96 -9.49 -16.49
N PHE A 178 -1.73 -8.20 -16.75
CA PHE A 178 -2.06 -7.12 -15.83
C PHE A 178 -2.30 -5.78 -16.57
N VAL A 179 -3.36 -5.07 -16.20
CA VAL A 179 -3.76 -3.83 -16.88
C VAL A 179 -2.92 -2.60 -16.52
N GLY A 180 -2.10 -2.67 -15.46
CA GLY A 180 -1.20 -1.60 -15.06
C GLY A 180 0.24 -1.83 -15.52
N LEU A 181 1.03 -0.76 -15.59
CA LEU A 181 2.47 -0.81 -15.79
C LEU A 181 3.15 -0.79 -14.42
N ALA A 182 4.05 -1.74 -14.17
CA ALA A 182 4.87 -1.77 -12.95
C ALA A 182 6.27 -1.24 -13.26
N TRP A 183 6.66 -0.13 -12.62
CA TRP A 183 7.96 0.51 -12.81
C TRP A 183 8.77 0.52 -11.53
N ARG A 184 10.01 0.00 -11.60
CA ARG A 184 10.98 -0.06 -10.49
C ARG A 184 12.32 0.54 -10.94
N PRO A 185 12.42 1.88 -11.01
CA PRO A 185 13.68 2.51 -11.37
C PRO A 185 14.74 2.29 -10.27
N GLY A 186 16.00 2.22 -10.68
CA GLY A 186 17.12 2.04 -9.76
C GLY A 186 17.24 3.19 -8.76
N GLY A 187 17.59 2.88 -7.52
CA GLY A 187 17.76 3.87 -6.46
C GLY A 187 16.47 4.30 -5.76
N GLU A 188 15.31 3.74 -6.12
CA GLU A 188 14.04 4.01 -5.44
C GLU A 188 13.61 2.88 -4.50
N SER A 189 12.91 3.28 -3.43
CA SER A 189 12.43 2.38 -2.39
C SER A 189 11.07 1.73 -2.71
N ILE A 190 10.43 2.16 -3.80
CA ILE A 190 9.07 1.76 -4.16
C ILE A 190 9.00 1.21 -5.58
N CYS A 191 7.96 0.42 -5.84
CA CYS A 191 7.47 0.16 -7.18
C CYS A 191 6.30 1.12 -7.46
N CYS A 192 6.24 1.69 -8.66
CA CYS A 192 5.07 2.42 -9.13
C CYS A 192 4.24 1.53 -10.05
N GLU A 193 3.08 1.08 -9.57
CA GLU A 193 2.10 0.35 -10.36
C GLU A 193 1.06 1.35 -10.88
N ILE A 194 1.26 1.87 -12.08
CA ILE A 194 0.46 2.95 -12.68
C ILE A 194 -0.43 2.45 -13.82
N TYR A 195 -1.66 2.93 -13.86
CA TYR A 195 -2.62 2.64 -14.93
C TYR A 195 -2.60 3.75 -15.99
N SER A 196 -3.09 3.46 -17.20
CA SER A 196 -3.24 4.47 -18.27
C SER A 196 -4.10 5.68 -17.87
N THR A 197 -4.92 5.54 -16.82
CA THR A 197 -5.72 6.62 -16.23
C THR A 197 -4.90 7.61 -15.38
N GLY A 198 -3.63 7.34 -15.11
CA GLY A 198 -2.79 8.15 -14.23
C GLY A 198 -2.89 7.81 -12.75
N LYS A 199 -3.82 6.93 -12.36
CA LYS A 199 -3.88 6.38 -11.01
C LYS A 199 -2.71 5.42 -10.79
N ALA A 200 -2.10 5.45 -9.62
CA ALA A 200 -0.99 4.55 -9.29
C ALA A 200 -1.05 4.04 -7.85
N ASN A 201 -0.62 2.79 -7.66
CA ASN A 201 -0.31 2.21 -6.37
C ASN A 201 1.21 2.18 -6.18
N LEU A 202 1.63 2.48 -4.95
CA LEU A 202 3.03 2.66 -4.59
C LEU A 202 3.40 1.73 -3.43
N PRO A 203 3.55 0.41 -3.66
CA PRO A 203 4.08 -0.52 -2.67
C PRO A 203 5.61 -0.42 -2.55
N GLY A 204 6.15 -0.94 -1.44
CA GLY A 204 7.59 -1.19 -1.31
C GLY A 204 8.27 -0.52 -0.12
N SER A 205 7.57 0.39 0.57
CA SER A 205 8.11 1.06 1.75
C SER A 205 7.30 0.83 3.01
N THR A 206 7.99 0.81 4.16
CA THR A 206 7.43 0.84 5.50
C THR A 206 7.23 2.27 6.02
N ARG A 207 7.82 3.27 5.35
CA ARG A 207 7.81 4.68 5.74
C ARG A 207 7.17 5.55 4.67
N GLN A 208 6.29 6.42 5.11
CA GLN A 208 5.60 7.38 4.23
C GLN A 208 6.57 8.34 3.56
N ARG A 209 7.62 8.76 4.29
CA ARG A 209 8.66 9.65 3.79
C ARG A 209 9.33 9.06 2.56
N ASP A 210 9.81 7.82 2.64
CA ASP A 210 10.48 7.15 1.52
C ASP A 210 9.53 7.02 0.32
N LEU A 211 8.26 6.72 0.58
CA LEU A 211 7.19 6.64 -0.41
C LEU A 211 7.02 7.96 -1.18
N LEU A 212 6.90 9.09 -0.46
CA LEU A 212 6.74 10.42 -1.05
C LEU A 212 8.01 10.89 -1.75
N CYS A 213 9.17 10.71 -1.12
CA CYS A 213 10.46 11.08 -1.69
C CYS A 213 10.72 10.32 -3.00
N SER A 214 10.52 8.99 -3.01
CA SER A 214 10.70 8.20 -4.22
C SER A 214 9.72 8.59 -5.32
N PHE A 215 8.43 8.73 -4.99
CA PHE A 215 7.45 9.14 -5.99
C PHE A 215 7.75 10.53 -6.56
N SER A 216 8.19 11.49 -5.75
CA SER A 216 8.53 12.84 -6.22
C SER A 216 9.64 12.86 -7.30
N ARG A 217 10.59 11.91 -7.25
CA ARG A 217 11.64 11.75 -8.27
C ARG A 217 11.14 11.03 -9.52
N MET A 218 10.11 10.19 -9.37
CA MET A 218 9.51 9.42 -10.46
C MET A 218 8.50 10.21 -11.29
N VAL A 219 7.75 11.14 -10.66
CA VAL A 219 6.63 11.88 -11.29
C VAL A 219 7.03 12.60 -12.58
N SER A 220 8.21 13.21 -12.62
CA SER A 220 8.68 13.93 -13.82
C SER A 220 8.66 13.03 -15.06
N GLU A 221 9.18 11.81 -14.94
CA GLU A 221 9.32 10.90 -16.07
C GLU A 221 7.98 10.29 -16.48
N LEU A 222 7.09 10.07 -15.52
CA LEU A 222 5.70 9.68 -15.78
C LEU A 222 4.96 10.75 -16.59
N LEU A 223 5.10 12.03 -16.21
CA LEU A 223 4.45 13.14 -16.89
C LEU A 223 4.97 13.35 -18.32
N ARG A 224 6.26 13.09 -18.61
CA ARG A 224 6.81 13.18 -19.97
C ARG A 224 6.10 12.25 -20.97
N HIS A 225 5.61 11.11 -20.50
CA HIS A 225 4.89 10.13 -21.30
C HIS A 225 3.37 10.23 -21.11
N SER A 226 2.90 11.34 -20.55
CA SER A 226 1.48 11.59 -20.33
C SER A 226 0.88 12.50 -21.41
N ASP A 227 -0.42 12.74 -21.32
CA ASP A 227 -1.14 13.74 -22.12
C ASP A 227 -0.92 15.20 -21.65
N LYS A 228 -0.12 15.41 -20.59
CA LYS A 228 0.23 16.74 -20.04
C LYS A 228 1.74 16.89 -19.78
N PRO A 229 2.63 16.72 -20.78
CA PRO A 229 4.07 16.79 -20.59
C PRO A 229 4.58 18.17 -20.15
N GLU A 230 3.86 19.24 -20.46
CA GLU A 230 4.15 20.61 -20.03
C GLU A 230 4.15 20.77 -18.50
N MET A 231 3.41 19.92 -17.79
CA MET A 231 3.38 19.93 -16.32
C MET A 231 4.75 19.60 -15.71
N CYS A 232 5.65 18.96 -16.46
CA CYS A 232 7.04 18.77 -16.03
C CYS A 232 7.74 20.09 -15.74
N GLU A 233 7.44 21.18 -16.46
CA GLU A 233 8.10 22.48 -16.29
C GLU A 233 7.88 23.09 -14.91
N ARG A 234 6.77 22.73 -14.26
CA ARG A 234 6.44 23.14 -12.89
C ARG A 234 7.25 22.40 -11.82
N ILE A 235 7.97 21.35 -12.22
CA ILE A 235 8.78 20.52 -11.31
C ILE A 235 10.20 21.10 -11.22
N PRO A 236 10.78 21.22 -10.02
CA PRO A 236 12.17 21.64 -9.84
C PRO A 236 13.13 20.87 -10.72
N GLU A 237 14.09 21.57 -11.35
CA GLU A 237 15.02 21.00 -12.33
C GLU A 237 15.75 19.74 -11.81
N ARG A 238 16.18 19.77 -10.54
CA ARG A 238 16.82 18.62 -9.88
C ARG A 238 15.99 17.33 -9.92
N LEU A 239 14.66 17.43 -9.86
CA LEU A 239 13.74 16.28 -9.91
C LEU A 239 13.35 15.92 -11.35
N ARG A 240 13.45 16.87 -12.29
CA ARG A 240 13.21 16.61 -13.71
C ARG A 240 14.29 15.70 -14.31
N LEU A 241 15.52 15.78 -13.81
CA LEU A 241 16.64 14.99 -14.31
C LEU A 241 16.69 13.56 -13.75
N CYS A 242 15.94 13.27 -12.68
CA CYS A 242 15.85 11.94 -12.11
C CYS A 242 15.23 10.95 -13.11
N HIS A 243 15.79 9.74 -13.18
CA HIS A 243 15.29 8.60 -13.97
C HIS A 243 15.16 8.80 -15.47
N ARG A 244 15.62 9.95 -15.99
CA ARG A 244 15.69 10.18 -17.43
C ARG A 244 16.60 9.11 -18.05
N PRO A 245 16.15 8.38 -19.09
CA PRO A 245 17.01 7.44 -19.79
C PRO A 245 18.29 8.13 -20.25
N GLN A 246 19.45 7.56 -19.91
CA GLN A 246 20.69 8.00 -20.53
C GLN A 246 20.62 7.63 -22.01
N ALA A 247 20.97 8.56 -22.89
CA ALA A 247 21.11 8.24 -24.30
C ALA A 247 22.18 7.14 -24.42
N VAL A 248 21.75 5.92 -24.70
CA VAL A 248 22.66 4.85 -25.10
C VAL A 248 23.11 5.22 -26.49
N THR A 249 24.30 5.82 -26.62
CA THR A 249 25.03 5.78 -27.89
C THR A 249 25.21 4.30 -28.20
N ARG A 250 24.47 3.80 -29.19
CA ARG A 250 24.77 2.49 -29.78
C ARG A 250 26.16 2.61 -30.40
N ASP A 251 27.16 2.09 -29.71
CA ASP A 251 28.50 1.87 -30.27
C ASP A 251 28.43 0.74 -31.31
N ASP A 252 27.85 1.02 -32.47
CA ASP A 252 28.07 0.24 -33.69
C ASP A 252 29.25 0.85 -34.50
N ALA A 253 30.28 1.35 -33.80
CA ALA A 253 31.51 1.87 -34.39
C ALA A 253 32.67 0.91 -34.09
N PRO A 254 33.50 0.53 -35.09
CA PRO A 254 34.57 -0.43 -34.89
C PRO A 254 35.60 0.11 -33.87
N VAL A 255 36.01 -0.78 -32.97
CA VAL A 255 36.90 -0.52 -31.84
C VAL A 255 38.17 0.21 -32.28
N VAL A 256 38.33 1.46 -31.83
CA VAL A 256 39.62 2.15 -31.78
C VAL A 256 40.01 2.27 -30.30
N PRO A 257 41.18 1.77 -29.87
CA PRO A 257 41.54 1.74 -28.47
C PRO A 257 41.98 3.14 -28.02
N HIS A 258 41.15 3.79 -27.19
CA HIS A 258 41.58 4.95 -26.41
C HIS A 258 41.49 4.67 -24.92
N SER A 259 42.53 5.13 -24.23
CA SER A 259 42.92 4.79 -22.87
C SER A 259 41.86 5.19 -21.83
N ARG A 260 41.67 4.27 -20.89
CA ARG A 260 40.69 4.33 -19.81
C ARG A 260 41.05 5.42 -18.80
N ALA A 261 40.40 6.58 -18.86
CA ALA A 261 40.34 7.52 -17.74
C ALA A 261 39.07 7.23 -16.93
N SER A 262 39.24 6.63 -15.76
CA SER A 262 38.15 6.37 -14.81
C SER A 262 37.68 7.69 -14.18
N VAL A 263 36.57 8.24 -14.65
CA VAL A 263 35.86 9.31 -13.94
C VAL A 263 35.01 8.65 -12.86
N SER A 264 35.47 8.75 -11.62
CA SER A 264 34.69 8.39 -10.44
C SER A 264 33.52 9.38 -10.30
N LEU A 265 32.33 8.95 -10.71
CA LEU A 265 31.10 9.66 -10.33
C LEU A 265 30.94 9.49 -8.82
N GLY A 266 31.42 10.48 -8.08
CA GLY A 266 31.33 10.53 -6.63
C GLY A 266 29.88 10.40 -6.18
N LYS A 267 29.68 9.64 -5.10
CA LYS A 267 28.46 9.60 -4.27
C LYS A 267 28.18 11.01 -3.71
N ARG A 268 27.71 11.94 -4.54
CA ARG A 268 27.20 13.24 -4.08
C ARG A 268 25.72 13.09 -3.72
N SER A 269 25.55 12.69 -2.47
CA SER A 269 24.48 13.07 -1.55
C SER A 269 23.03 12.91 -2.03
N LEU A 270 22.46 11.74 -1.70
CA LEU A 270 21.02 11.49 -1.56
C LEU A 270 20.35 12.37 -0.48
N ASN A 271 21.08 13.24 0.23
CA ASN A 271 20.62 13.89 1.46
C ASN A 271 19.70 15.11 1.23
N ALA A 272 19.66 15.72 0.04
CA ALA A 272 18.95 17.00 -0.16
C ALA A 272 17.43 16.89 -0.39
N VAL A 273 16.89 15.67 -0.60
CA VAL A 273 15.42 15.48 -0.69
C VAL A 273 14.79 15.37 0.68
N ASN A 274 15.61 15.21 1.73
CA ASN A 274 15.13 15.22 3.10
C ASN A 274 14.62 16.58 3.57
N ASP A 275 14.95 17.68 2.90
CA ASP A 275 14.50 19.02 3.34
C ASP A 275 13.11 19.43 2.80
N LEU A 276 12.50 18.64 1.91
CA LEU A 276 11.14 18.93 1.39
C LEU A 276 10.02 18.53 2.37
N PHE A 277 10.34 17.68 3.33
CA PHE A 277 9.41 17.20 4.36
C PHE A 277 10.03 17.50 5.71
N ALA A 278 9.26 18.14 6.60
CA ALA A 278 9.71 18.53 7.93
C ALA A 278 10.48 17.39 8.65
N ALA A 279 11.38 17.76 9.57
CA ALA A 279 12.10 16.84 10.42
C ALA A 279 11.15 15.83 11.08
N ASP A 280 11.66 14.61 11.32
CA ASP A 280 10.96 13.39 11.67
C ASP A 280 10.08 13.49 12.93
N GLY A 281 8.98 14.23 12.84
CA GLY A 281 7.76 13.94 13.56
C GLY A 281 7.14 12.67 12.96
N GLU A 282 7.91 11.58 12.93
CA GLU A 282 7.34 10.24 12.92
C GLU A 282 6.30 10.23 14.03
N TRP A 283 5.15 9.60 13.78
CA TRP A 283 4.19 9.26 14.80
C TRP A 283 4.96 8.54 15.91
N ALA A 284 5.39 9.28 16.93
CA ALA A 284 6.15 8.80 18.08
C ALA A 284 5.19 8.01 18.96
N LEU A 285 4.60 7.00 18.36
CA LEU A 285 3.80 6.00 19.00
C LEU A 285 4.82 5.12 19.67
N GLY A 286 5.09 5.44 20.93
CA GLY A 286 5.92 4.62 21.78
C GLY A 286 5.47 3.16 21.70
N PRO A 287 6.36 2.21 22.00
CA PRO A 287 5.95 0.82 22.14
C PRO A 287 4.75 0.76 23.07
N LEU A 288 3.70 0.07 22.63
CA LEU A 288 2.57 -0.20 23.51
C LEU A 288 3.11 -0.91 24.74
N ASN A 289 2.78 -0.40 25.91
CA ASN A 289 2.89 -1.21 27.10
C ASN A 289 2.10 -2.48 26.85
N ALA A 290 2.65 -3.56 27.37
CA ALA A 290 1.99 -4.81 27.60
C ALA A 290 0.51 -4.57 28.02
N VAL A 291 -0.46 -4.69 27.10
CA VAL A 291 -1.90 -4.55 27.43
C VAL A 291 -2.48 -5.91 27.79
N SER A 292 -2.96 -6.05 29.03
CA SER A 292 -3.60 -7.28 29.50
C SER A 292 -5.02 -7.44 28.95
N VAL A 293 -5.52 -8.66 28.97
CA VAL A 293 -6.88 -8.94 28.46
C VAL A 293 -7.94 -8.45 29.43
N ASP A 294 -7.66 -8.48 30.74
CA ASP A 294 -8.58 -7.98 31.76
C ASP A 294 -8.83 -6.47 31.59
N GLU A 295 -7.78 -5.71 31.24
CA GLU A 295 -7.90 -4.30 30.87
C GLU A 295 -8.71 -4.12 29.58
N LEU A 296 -8.54 -4.98 28.57
CA LEU A 296 -9.28 -4.89 27.29
C LEU A 296 -10.74 -5.32 27.38
N GLU A 297 -11.09 -6.24 28.28
CA GLU A 297 -12.47 -6.69 28.48
C GLU A 297 -13.30 -5.59 29.16
N GLN A 298 -12.69 -4.88 30.11
CA GLN A 298 -13.30 -3.77 30.85
C GLN A 298 -13.27 -2.45 30.09
N ALA A 299 -12.31 -2.27 29.17
CA ALA A 299 -12.18 -1.07 28.34
C ALA A 299 -13.44 -0.81 27.50
N ASP A 300 -13.93 0.41 27.52
CA ASP A 300 -14.90 0.89 26.53
C ASP A 300 -14.19 1.32 25.23
N ASP A 301 -14.93 1.88 24.27
CA ASP A 301 -14.32 2.34 23.00
C ASP A 301 -13.38 3.55 23.22
N GLU A 302 -13.58 4.37 24.28
CA GLU A 302 -12.72 5.51 24.61
C GLU A 302 -11.42 5.04 25.27
N ASP A 303 -11.48 4.07 26.19
CA ASP A 303 -10.30 3.43 26.78
C ASP A 303 -9.44 2.76 25.70
N LEU A 304 -10.08 2.17 24.68
CA LEU A 304 -9.39 1.60 23.52
C LEU A 304 -8.71 2.66 22.64
N LEU A 305 -9.24 3.89 22.61
CA LEU A 305 -8.63 5.01 21.92
C LEU A 305 -7.36 5.48 22.66
N GLU A 306 -7.43 5.63 23.98
CA GLU A 306 -6.26 5.95 24.81
C GLU A 306 -5.17 4.87 24.69
N LEU A 307 -5.56 3.58 24.78
CA LEU A 307 -4.67 2.45 24.53
C LEU A 307 -4.16 2.39 23.08
N ALA A 308 -4.86 3.01 22.12
CA ALA A 308 -4.39 3.19 20.75
C ALA A 308 -3.52 4.44 20.58
N GLY A 309 -3.35 5.26 21.62
CA GLY A 309 -2.54 6.47 21.66
C GLY A 309 -3.23 7.69 21.06
N PHE A 310 -4.56 7.79 21.18
CA PHE A 310 -5.34 9.00 20.90
C PHE A 310 -5.45 9.89 22.14
#